data_AF-A0A967YDY3-F1
#
_entry.id   AF-A0A967YDY3-F1
#
_cell.length_a   1.000
_cell.length_b   1.000
_cell.length_c   1.000
_cell.angle_alpha   90.00
_cell.angle_beta   90.00
_cell.angle_gamma   90.00
#
_symmetry.space_group_name_H-M   'P 1'
#
loop_
_entity.id
_entity.type
_entity.pdbx_description
1 polymer ?
#
loop_
_entity_poly.entity_id
_entity_poly.type
_entity_poly.pdbx_seq_one_letter_code
_entity_poly.pdbx_strand_id
1 'polypeptide(L)'
;HGTKGRNDPIRIEIPKGTYIPVFKKQETAASGLEAEKAASSFGARSAQKSDLTKRPSVAVMPLINLNNDEELDFFVYGLGEELTNNLSLIQGLAVVAHYSMMQY
;
A
#
# COMPACT_ATOMS: atom_id res chain seq x y z
N HIS A 1 -5.53 -19.09 17.64
CA HIS A 1 -6.29 -19.52 16.45
C HIS A 1 -6.64 -18.30 15.60
N GLY A 2 -6.08 -18.16 14.40
CA GLY A 2 -6.40 -17.07 13.47
C GLY A 2 -6.70 -17.64 12.09
N THR A 3 -7.98 -17.78 11.76
CA THR A 3 -8.46 -18.26 10.45
C THR A 3 -8.84 -17.12 9.50
N LYS A 4 -8.79 -15.87 9.97
CA LYS A 4 -9.02 -14.67 9.13
C LYS A 4 -7.91 -14.58 8.08
N GLY A 5 -8.30 -14.35 6.83
CA GLY A 5 -7.36 -14.25 5.70
C GLY A 5 -7.01 -15.56 5.00
N ARG A 6 -7.50 -16.73 5.48
CA ARG A 6 -7.17 -18.03 4.87
C ARG A 6 -7.61 -18.16 3.41
N ASN A 7 -8.69 -17.48 3.03
CA ASN A 7 -9.26 -17.50 1.68
C ASN A 7 -9.10 -16.16 0.96
N ASP A 8 -8.28 -15.25 1.50
CA ASP A 8 -8.04 -13.98 0.83
C ASP A 8 -7.32 -14.25 -0.50
N PRO A 9 -7.65 -13.50 -1.56
CA PRO A 9 -7.08 -13.73 -2.89
C PRO A 9 -5.57 -13.40 -2.95
N ILE A 10 -5.01 -12.82 -1.88
CA ILE A 10 -3.61 -12.42 -1.77
C ILE A 10 -3.02 -12.99 -0.47
N ARG A 11 -1.92 -13.72 -0.60
CA ARG A 11 -1.12 -14.25 0.51
C ARG A 11 0.15 -13.41 0.65
N ILE A 12 0.37 -12.90 1.86
CA ILE A 12 1.55 -12.11 2.23
C ILE A 12 2.49 -12.99 3.04
N GLU A 13 3.72 -13.17 2.55
CA GLU A 13 4.78 -13.90 3.25
C GLU A 13 5.90 -12.92 3.66
N ILE A 14 6.32 -12.98 4.92
CA ILE A 14 7.43 -12.17 5.44
C ILE A 14 8.63 -13.11 5.69
N PRO A 15 9.66 -13.11 4.83
CA PRO A 15 10.84 -13.95 5.01
C PRO A 15 11.60 -13.57 6.29
N LYS A 16 12.05 -14.56 7.05
CA LYS A 16 12.85 -14.28 8.25
C LYS A 16 14.19 -13.64 7.86
N GLY A 17 14.57 -12.58 8.56
CA GLY A 17 15.80 -11.82 8.27
C GLY A 17 15.67 -10.79 7.15
N THR A 18 14.50 -10.64 6.53
CA THR A 18 14.24 -9.59 5.54
C THR A 18 12.84 -9.02 5.73
N TYR A 19 12.71 -7.71 5.92
CA TYR A 19 11.41 -7.05 6.11
C TYR A 19 10.68 -6.73 4.79
N ILE A 20 11.08 -7.37 3.69
CA ILE A 20 10.46 -7.16 2.37
C ILE A 20 9.34 -8.19 2.21
N PRO A 21 8.06 -7.79 2.20
CA PRO A 21 6.94 -8.71 2.05
C PRO A 21 6.85 -9.27 0.62
N VAL A 22 6.54 -10.56 0.51
CA VAL A 22 6.31 -11.26 -0.76
C VAL A 22 4.81 -11.50 -0.91
N PHE A 23 4.24 -11.03 -2.02
CA PHE A 23 2.80 -11.16 -2.31
C PHE A 23 2.56 -12.25 -3.36
N LYS A 24 1.71 -13.22 -3.04
CA LYS A 24 1.30 -14.31 -3.95
C LYS A 24 -0.21 -14.27 -4.14
N LYS A 25 -0.68 -14.40 -5.40
CA LYS A 25 -2.10 -14.57 -5.70
C LYS A 25 -2.53 -15.99 -5.28
N GLN A 26 -3.57 -16.09 -4.48
CA GLN A 26 -4.15 -17.36 -4.06
C GLN A 26 -5.31 -17.69 -5.01
N GLU A 27 -5.18 -18.73 -5.83
CA GLU A 27 -6.29 -19.24 -6.63
C GLU A 27 -7.31 -19.91 -5.71
N THR A 28 -8.34 -19.14 -5.35
CA THR A 28 -9.46 -19.64 -4.56
C THR A 28 -10.32 -20.56 -5.44
N ALA A 29 -10.10 -21.87 -5.32
CA ALA A 29 -10.92 -22.89 -5.94
C ALA A 29 -12.29 -23.01 -5.25
N ALA A 30 -13.15 -22.00 -5.36
CA ALA A 30 -14.56 -22.14 -4.99
C ALA A 30 -15.46 -21.10 -5.69
N SER A 31 -16.50 -21.64 -6.34
CA SER A 31 -17.72 -21.00 -6.87
C SER A 31 -17.55 -19.98 -8.00
N GLY A 32 -17.52 -20.51 -9.23
CA GLY A 32 -17.41 -19.75 -10.47
C GLY A 32 -18.72 -19.39 -11.16
N LEU A 33 -19.73 -18.81 -10.48
CA LEU A 33 -20.96 -18.40 -11.19
C LEU A 33 -21.60 -17.07 -10.74
N GLU A 34 -21.19 -16.43 -9.64
CA GLU A 34 -21.84 -15.19 -9.16
C GLU A 34 -20.90 -13.97 -9.06
N ALA A 35 -19.59 -14.16 -9.22
CA ALA A 35 -18.60 -13.08 -9.08
C ALA A 35 -18.49 -12.16 -10.31
N GLU A 36 -19.02 -12.57 -11.47
CA GLU A 36 -18.82 -11.83 -12.73
C GLU A 36 -19.55 -10.48 -12.75
N LYS A 37 -20.66 -10.35 -12.01
CA LYS A 37 -21.49 -9.12 -12.03
C LYS A 37 -21.10 -8.09 -10.95
N ALA A 38 -20.39 -8.53 -9.90
CA ALA A 38 -19.90 -7.64 -8.85
C ALA A 38 -18.44 -7.20 -9.08
N ALA A 39 -17.66 -7.96 -9.86
CA ALA A 39 -16.29 -7.60 -10.20
C ALA A 39 -16.18 -6.41 -11.16
N SER A 40 -17.25 -6.02 -11.86
CA SER A 40 -17.22 -4.91 -12.82
C SER A 40 -17.27 -3.51 -12.20
N SER A 41 -17.49 -3.36 -10.89
CA SER A 41 -17.53 -2.04 -10.23
C SER A 41 -16.28 -1.69 -9.41
N PHE A 42 -15.39 -2.65 -9.15
CA PHE A 42 -14.08 -2.41 -8.50
C PHE A 42 -12.90 -3.09 -9.21
N GLY A 43 -13.15 -3.93 -10.21
CA GLY A 43 -12.15 -4.67 -10.99
C GLY A 43 -11.85 -4.02 -12.34
N ALA A 44 -11.36 -2.78 -12.35
CA ALA A 44 -10.78 -2.18 -13.55
C ALA A 44 -9.82 -1.01 -13.25
N ARG A 45 -8.92 -1.15 -12.28
CA ARG A 45 -7.58 -0.61 -12.51
C ARG A 45 -6.69 -1.80 -12.77
N SER A 46 -6.68 -2.14 -14.07
CA SER A 46 -5.61 -2.83 -14.77
C SER A 46 -4.41 -3.02 -13.86
N ALA A 47 -4.06 -4.29 -13.60
CA ALA A 47 -2.66 -4.66 -13.46
C ALA A 47 -1.97 -4.21 -14.76
N GLN A 48 -1.71 -2.90 -14.88
CA GLN A 48 -0.76 -2.37 -15.81
C GLN A 48 0.48 -3.14 -15.47
N LYS A 49 0.94 -3.99 -16.39
CA LYS A 49 2.31 -4.43 -16.41
C LYS A 49 3.12 -3.17 -16.16
N SER A 50 3.58 -2.98 -14.92
CA SER A 50 4.48 -1.89 -14.62
C SER A 50 5.65 -2.20 -15.53
N ASP A 51 5.87 -1.28 -16.45
CA ASP A 51 7.04 -1.29 -17.29
C ASP A 51 8.22 -1.46 -16.32
N LEU A 52 8.83 -2.66 -16.27
CA LEU A 52 9.86 -3.02 -15.29
C LEU A 52 11.12 -2.15 -15.45
N THR A 53 11.11 -1.26 -16.45
CA THR A 53 12.06 -0.20 -16.73
C THR A 53 11.80 1.10 -15.96
N LYS A 54 10.61 1.29 -15.38
CA LYS A 54 10.27 2.49 -14.58
C LYS A 54 10.78 2.36 -13.16
N ARG A 55 11.43 3.43 -12.70
CA ARG A 55 11.85 3.60 -11.32
C ARG A 55 10.64 3.38 -10.39
N PRO A 56 10.70 2.47 -9.40
CA PRO A 56 9.60 2.29 -8.45
C PRO A 56 9.27 3.62 -7.77
N SER A 57 7.99 3.88 -7.57
CA SER A 57 7.52 5.13 -6.97
C SER A 57 6.64 4.87 -5.75
N VAL A 58 6.79 5.72 -4.74
CA VAL A 58 6.02 5.71 -3.49
C VAL A 58 5.49 7.11 -3.22
N ALA A 59 4.22 7.21 -2.87
CA ALA A 59 3.61 8.43 -2.39
C ALA A 59 3.47 8.38 -0.88
N VAL A 60 3.93 9.42 -0.18
CA VAL A 60 3.65 9.60 1.24
C VAL A 60 2.35 10.37 1.35
N MET A 61 1.31 9.73 1.90
CA MET A 61 0.01 10.36 2.09
C MET A 61 -0.03 11.21 3.36
N PRO A 62 -0.97 12.17 3.46
CA PRO A 62 -1.35 12.80 4.72
C PRO A 62 -1.59 11.76 5.81
N LEU A 63 -0.84 11.86 6.89
CA LEU A 63 -1.09 11.08 8.09
C LEU A 63 -2.16 11.80 8.91
N ILE A 64 -3.08 11.04 9.48
CA ILE A 64 -4.23 11.56 10.20
C ILE A 64 -4.04 11.21 11.67
N ASN A 65 -4.16 12.21 12.54
CA ASN A 65 -4.26 12.00 13.96
C ASN A 65 -5.63 11.38 14.28
N LEU A 66 -5.63 10.18 14.85
CA LEU A 66 -6.85 9.48 15.25
C LEU A 66 -7.25 9.80 16.70
N ASN A 67 -6.42 10.57 17.41
CA ASN A 67 -6.67 11.02 18.76
C ASN A 67 -7.23 12.45 18.72
N ASN A 68 -8.01 12.82 19.73
CA ASN A 68 -8.55 14.18 19.88
C ASN A 68 -7.55 15.14 20.55
N ASP A 69 -6.26 14.86 20.41
CA ASP A 69 -5.18 15.61 21.04
C ASP A 69 -4.45 16.44 19.98
N GLU A 70 -4.66 17.76 20.01
CA GLU A 70 -4.09 18.70 19.04
C GLU A 70 -2.56 18.76 19.10
N GLU A 71 -1.93 18.39 20.22
CA GLU A 71 -0.47 18.33 20.31
C GLU A 71 0.12 17.28 19.36
N LEU A 72 -0.64 16.22 19.07
CA LEU A 72 -0.22 15.15 18.17
C LEU A 72 -0.32 15.54 16.69
N ASP A 73 -1.03 16.61 16.32
CA ASP A 73 -1.16 17.02 14.93
C ASP A 73 0.20 17.43 14.33
N PHE A 74 0.98 18.20 15.09
CA PHE A 74 2.34 18.57 14.69
C PHE A 74 3.28 17.37 14.67
N PHE A 75 3.10 16.42 15.58
CA PHE A 75 3.88 15.18 15.58
C PHE A 75 3.62 14.35 14.32
N VAL A 76 2.35 14.14 13.98
CA VAL A 76 1.92 13.39 12.80
C VAL A 76 2.39 14.06 11.52
N TYR A 77 2.36 15.39 11.48
CA TYR A 77 2.91 16.18 10.39
C TYR A 77 4.43 16.00 10.23
N GLY A 78 5.19 16.11 11.34
CA GLY A 78 6.63 15.88 11.36
C GLY A 78 7.01 14.47 10.89
N LEU A 79 6.22 13.46 11.27
CA LEU A 79 6.41 12.08 10.82
C LEU A 79 6.27 11.95 9.30
N GLY A 80 5.30 12.65 8.69
CA GLY A 80 5.11 12.68 7.25
C GLY A 80 6.31 13.29 6.50
N GLU A 81 6.90 14.34 7.07
CA GLU A 81 8.11 14.96 6.55
C GLU A 81 9.33 14.02 6.68
N GLU A 82 9.53 13.43 7.86
CA GLU A 82 10.65 12.53 8.13
C GLU A 82 10.60 11.30 7.22
N LEU A 83 9.41 10.71 7.00
CA LEU A 83 9.24 9.60 6.05
C LEU A 83 9.56 10.01 4.62
N THR A 84 9.09 11.19 4.19
CA THR A 84 9.42 11.73 2.87
C THR A 84 10.93 11.88 2.70
N ASN A 85 11.61 12.44 3.69
CA ASN A 85 13.05 12.68 3.66
C ASN A 85 13.83 11.35 3.63
N ASN A 86 13.53 10.42 4.54
CA ASN A 86 14.23 9.13 4.61
C ASN A 86 14.02 8.27 3.36
N LEU A 87 12.79 8.22 2.82
CA LEU A 87 12.52 7.48 1.59
C LEU A 87 13.21 8.11 0.37
N SER A 88 13.38 9.44 0.35
CA SER A 88 14.04 10.16 -0.74
C SER A 88 15.54 9.86 -0.83
N LEU A 89 16.16 9.39 0.25
CA LEU A 89 17.56 8.97 0.27
C LEU A 89 17.81 7.63 -0.46
N ILE A 90 16.75 6.85 -0.70
CA ILE A 90 16.86 5.54 -1.35
C ILE A 90 17.10 5.75 -2.85
N GLN A 91 18.31 5.44 -3.30
CA GLN A 91 18.67 5.48 -4.71
C GLN A 91 17.78 4.53 -5.51
N GLY A 92 17.26 5.02 -6.65
CA GLY A 92 16.35 4.21 -7.46
C GLY A 92 14.91 4.15 -6.94
N LEU A 93 14.53 4.90 -5.89
CA LEU A 93 13.13 5.08 -5.48
C LEU A 93 12.64 6.52 -5.78
N ALA A 94 11.54 6.68 -6.49
CA ALA A 94 10.90 7.98 -6.69
C ALA A 94 9.91 8.22 -5.55
N VAL A 95 9.96 9.40 -4.93
CA VAL A 95 9.08 9.74 -3.80
C VAL A 95 8.22 10.95 -4.16
N VAL A 96 6.91 10.84 -3.99
CA VAL A 96 6.01 11.98 -4.00
C VAL A 96 5.80 12.42 -2.55
N ALA A 97 6.22 13.65 -2.26
CA ALA A 97 6.24 14.20 -0.92
C ALA A 97 4.85 14.35 -0.31
N HIS A 98 4.79 14.22 1.01
CA HIS A 98 3.60 14.42 1.83
C HIS A 98 2.84 15.73 1.51
N TYR A 99 3.55 16.85 1.37
CA TYR A 99 2.95 18.16 1.05
C TYR A 99 2.25 18.23 -0.30
N SER A 100 2.81 17.56 -1.30
CA SER A 100 2.23 17.54 -2.64
C SER A 100 0.90 16.75 -2.68
N MET A 101 0.66 15.90 -1.68
CA MET A 101 -0.53 15.06 -1.56
C MET A 101 -1.63 15.67 -0.68
N MET A 102 -1.34 16.75 0.07
CA MET A 102 -2.34 17.47 0.87
C MET A 102 -3.34 18.28 0.02
N GLN A 103 -3.04 18.50 -1.27
CA GLN A 103 -3.87 19.30 -2.18
C GLN A 103 -4.73 18.46 -3.13
N TYR A 104 -4.78 17.14 -2.95
CA TYR A 104 -5.46 16.18 -3.84
C TYR A 104 -6.45 15.32 -3.07
#